data_AF-A0A961HTA4-F1
#
_entry.id   AF-A0A961HTA4-F1
#
_cell.length_a   1.000
_cell.length_b   1.000
_cell.length_c   1.000
_cell.angle_alpha   90.00
_cell.angle_beta   90.00
_cell.angle_gamma   90.00
#
_symmetry.space_group_name_H-M   'P 1'
#
loop_
_entity.id
_entity.type
_entity.pdbx_description
1 polymer ?
#
loop_
_entity_poly.entity_id
_entity_poly.type
_entity_poly.pdbx_seq_one_letter_code
_entity_poly.pdbx_strand_id
1 'polypeptide(L)'
;MDWYTIEILDDGIRLDVRPPDRDAWEERIFFKDVERVCYEAGDFLMSDTIYIFVRGREHSYAIPTEGEGGPELWGALVKAGLFDGRLAIEAATAEAGTILCWPEIEST
;
A
#
# COMPACT_ATOMS: atom_id res chain seq x y z
N MET A 1 1.54 -10.27 -18.92
CA MET A 1 1.61 -8.82 -18.74
C MET A 1 0.75 -8.55 -17.53
N ASP A 2 1.35 -8.12 -16.44
CA ASP A 2 0.64 -7.98 -15.18
C ASP A 2 -0.34 -6.81 -15.27
N TRP A 3 -1.53 -6.99 -14.68
CA TRP A 3 -2.61 -6.01 -14.75
C TRP A 3 -2.43 -4.89 -13.72
N TYR A 4 -1.46 -5.04 -12.80
CA TYR A 4 -1.12 -4.09 -11.77
C TYR A 4 0.39 -4.16 -11.51
N THR A 5 1.10 -3.10 -11.88
CA THR A 5 2.56 -2.99 -11.72
C THR A 5 2.90 -1.75 -10.88
N ILE A 6 3.82 -1.93 -9.94
CA ILE A 6 4.32 -0.91 -9.01
C ILE A 6 5.81 -0.74 -9.26
N GLU A 7 6.22 0.47 -9.60
CA GLU A 7 7.63 0.84 -9.69
C GLU A 7 8.02 1.69 -8.47
N ILE A 8 9.07 1.26 -7.76
CA ILE A 8 9.63 2.00 -6.63
C ILE A 8 10.64 3.03 -7.14
N LEU A 9 10.41 4.29 -6.80
CA LEU A 9 11.28 5.43 -7.14
C LEU A 9 11.97 5.95 -5.86
N ASP A 10 12.93 6.86 -6.03
CA ASP A 10 13.66 7.44 -4.89
C ASP A 10 12.77 8.26 -3.93
N ASP A 11 11.73 8.92 -4.47
CA ASP A 11 10.88 9.87 -3.73
C ASP A 11 9.40 9.44 -3.68
N GLY A 12 9.08 8.22 -4.12
CA GLY A 12 7.70 7.78 -4.25
C GLY A 12 7.57 6.47 -5.01
N ILE A 13 6.38 6.25 -5.55
CA ILE A 13 6.06 5.09 -6.38
C ILE A 13 5.28 5.52 -7.63
N ARG A 14 5.34 4.69 -8.66
CA ARG A 14 4.50 4.80 -9.85
C ARG A 14 3.64 3.55 -9.97
N LEU A 15 2.35 3.76 -10.19
CA LEU A 15 1.37 2.72 -10.45
C LEU A 15 1.07 2.70 -11.94
N ASP A 16 1.12 1.53 -12.58
CA ASP A 16 0.62 1.28 -13.94
C ASP A 16 -0.40 0.14 -13.85
N VAL A 17 -1.67 0.47 -14.05
CA VAL A 17 -2.79 -0.43 -13.77
C VAL A 17 -3.64 -0.58 -15.02
N ARG A 18 -3.76 -1.83 -15.48
CA ARG A 18 -4.37 -2.24 -16.75
C ARG A 18 -5.40 -3.34 -16.51
N PRO A 19 -6.52 -3.03 -15.85
CA PRO A 19 -7.55 -4.01 -15.56
C PRO A 19 -8.26 -4.43 -16.86
N PRO A 20 -8.76 -5.67 -16.96
CA PRO A 20 -9.38 -6.18 -18.19
C PRO A 20 -10.69 -5.47 -18.55
N ASP A 21 -11.43 -4.98 -17.55
CA ASP A 21 -12.79 -4.45 -17.72
C ASP A 21 -12.91 -2.92 -17.52
N ARG A 22 -11.78 -2.20 -17.39
CA ARG A 22 -11.77 -0.74 -17.22
C ARG A 22 -10.61 -0.11 -17.98
N ASP A 23 -10.66 1.21 -18.15
CA ASP A 23 -9.56 1.96 -18.75
C ASP A 23 -8.29 1.81 -17.91
N ALA A 24 -7.17 1.63 -18.61
CA ALA A 24 -5.85 1.67 -18.01
C ALA A 24 -5.57 3.06 -17.44
N TRP A 25 -4.85 3.11 -16.34
CA TRP A 25 -4.45 4.36 -15.71
C TRP A 25 -3.04 4.24 -15.13
N GLU A 26 -2.38 5.39 -15.05
CA GLU A 26 -1.09 5.55 -14.41
C GLU A 26 -1.16 6.68 -13.38
N GLU A 27 -0.43 6.53 -12.27
CA GLU A 27 -0.39 7.53 -11.20
C GLU A 27 0.99 7.54 -10.56
N ARG A 28 1.44 8.72 -10.10
CA ARG A 28 2.63 8.85 -9.27
C ARG A 28 2.24 9.30 -7.87
N ILE A 29 2.67 8.56 -6.86
CA ILE A 29 2.47 8.89 -5.46
C ILE A 29 3.81 9.28 -4.86
N PHE A 30 3.95 10.54 -4.44
CA PHE A 30 5.16 11.01 -3.74
C PHE A 30 5.07 10.67 -2.25
N PHE A 31 6.15 10.17 -1.66
CA PHE A 31 6.20 9.83 -0.24
C PHE A 31 5.91 11.01 0.68
N LYS A 32 6.35 12.22 0.31
CA LYS A 32 6.07 13.46 1.07
C LYS A 32 4.59 13.80 1.18
N ASP A 33 3.75 13.27 0.28
CA ASP A 33 2.32 13.56 0.21
C ASP A 33 1.50 12.42 0.85
N VAL A 34 2.13 11.32 1.26
CA VAL A 34 1.49 10.23 2.01
C VAL A 34 1.25 10.67 3.45
N GLU A 35 0.00 10.58 3.89
CA GLU A 35 -0.41 10.97 5.26
C GLU A 35 -0.60 9.77 6.17
N ARG A 36 -0.97 8.62 5.58
CA ARG A 36 -1.22 7.39 6.33
C ARG A 36 -1.04 6.19 5.42
N VAL A 37 -0.54 5.11 6.01
CA VAL A 37 -0.49 3.79 5.39
C VAL A 37 -1.20 2.80 6.30
N CYS A 38 -2.04 1.94 5.74
CA CYS A 38 -2.59 0.79 6.44
C CYS A 38 -2.26 -0.51 5.72
N TYR A 39 -2.12 -1.58 6.46
CA TYR A 39 -2.01 -2.93 5.96
C TYR A 39 -3.18 -3.75 6.48
N GLU A 40 -3.87 -4.42 5.58
CA GLU A 40 -4.90 -5.40 5.88
C GLU A 40 -4.36 -6.79 5.55
N ALA A 41 -4.29 -7.65 6.56
CA ALA A 41 -3.94 -9.04 6.38
C ALA A 41 -5.07 -9.76 5.65
N GLY A 42 -4.75 -10.34 4.49
CA GLY A 42 -5.63 -11.16 3.70
C GLY A 42 -5.81 -12.56 4.29
N ASP A 43 -6.54 -13.40 3.56
CA ASP A 43 -6.71 -14.82 3.88
C ASP A 43 -6.38 -15.68 2.65
N PHE A 44 -6.76 -16.96 2.67
CA PHE A 44 -6.51 -17.85 1.54
C PHE A 44 -7.27 -17.48 0.24
N LEU A 45 -8.26 -16.57 0.32
CA LEU A 45 -9.06 -16.07 -0.81
C LEU A 45 -8.83 -14.59 -1.09
N MET A 46 -8.27 -13.84 -0.14
CA MET A 46 -8.03 -12.41 -0.22
C MET A 46 -6.54 -12.10 -0.11
N SER A 47 -6.06 -11.29 -1.04
CA SER A 47 -4.73 -10.68 -0.98
C SER A 47 -4.52 -9.83 0.27
N ASP A 48 -3.30 -9.80 0.78
CA ASP A 48 -2.92 -8.72 1.69
C ASP A 48 -3.00 -7.40 0.93
N THR A 49 -3.50 -6.35 1.59
CA THR A 49 -3.74 -5.07 0.93
C THR A 49 -3.07 -3.94 1.67
N ILE A 50 -2.28 -3.15 0.95
CA ILE A 50 -1.68 -1.91 1.42
C ILE A 50 -2.58 -0.75 0.98
N TYR A 51 -3.10 -0.02 1.95
CA TYR A 51 -3.85 1.21 1.72
C TYR A 51 -2.93 2.43 1.89
N ILE A 52 -2.82 3.27 0.86
CA ILE A 52 -2.05 4.51 0.90
C ILE A 52 -3.00 5.71 0.84
N PHE A 53 -3.01 6.51 1.91
CA PHE A 53 -3.77 7.75 2.00
C PHE A 53 -2.86 8.92 1.63
N VAL A 54 -3.29 9.71 0.65
CA VAL A 54 -2.53 10.84 0.10
C VAL A 54 -3.26 12.14 0.38
N ARG A 55 -2.51 13.18 0.78
CA ARG A 55 -3.05 14.50 1.08
C ARG A 55 -3.90 15.03 -0.05
N GLY A 56 -5.10 15.52 0.30
CA GLY A 56 -6.01 16.16 -0.66
C GLY A 56 -6.77 15.19 -1.55
N ARG A 57 -6.63 13.88 -1.34
CA ARG A 57 -7.43 12.84 -2.00
C ARG A 57 -8.48 12.28 -1.05
N GLU A 58 -9.70 12.11 -1.54
CA GLU A 58 -10.83 11.60 -0.73
C GLU A 58 -10.70 10.10 -0.41
N HIS A 59 -10.12 9.31 -1.33
CA HIS A 59 -10.01 7.86 -1.21
C HIS A 59 -8.56 7.39 -1.24
N SER A 60 -8.22 6.42 -0.41
CA SER A 60 -6.93 5.74 -0.45
C SER A 60 -6.75 4.95 -1.74
N TYR A 61 -5.49 4.74 -2.13
CA TYR A 61 -5.14 3.67 -3.06
C TYR A 61 -5.16 2.34 -2.31
N ALA A 62 -5.81 1.32 -2.87
CA ALA A 62 -5.73 -0.05 -2.38
C ALA A 62 -4.80 -0.83 -3.31
N ILE A 63 -3.71 -1.36 -2.76
CA ILE A 63 -2.63 -1.99 -3.51
C ILE A 63 -2.47 -3.43 -2.99
N PRO A 64 -2.78 -4.45 -3.81
CA PRO A 64 -2.55 -5.84 -3.43
C PRO A 64 -1.05 -6.14 -3.38
N THR A 65 -0.58 -6.84 -2.36
CA THR A 65 0.86 -7.13 -2.20
C THR A 65 1.39 -8.15 -3.21
N GLU A 66 0.52 -8.94 -3.84
CA GLU A 66 0.88 -9.92 -4.87
C GLU A 66 0.98 -9.31 -6.27
N GLY A 67 0.69 -8.01 -6.42
CA GLY A 67 0.98 -7.27 -7.65
C GLY A 67 2.48 -7.21 -7.93
N GLU A 68 2.85 -7.00 -9.19
CA GLU A 68 4.26 -6.83 -9.56
C GLU A 68 4.83 -5.59 -8.84
N GLY A 69 5.89 -5.77 -8.04
CA GLY A 69 6.47 -4.72 -7.20
C GLY A 69 5.82 -4.55 -5.81
N GLY A 70 4.78 -5.33 -5.50
CA GLY A 70 4.08 -5.29 -4.22
C GLY A 70 4.92 -5.70 -3.01
N PRO A 71 5.72 -6.79 -3.07
CA PRO A 71 6.61 -7.15 -1.97
C PRO A 71 7.69 -6.08 -1.70
N GLU A 72 8.18 -5.42 -2.76
CA GLU A 72 9.16 -4.34 -2.69
C GLU A 72 8.57 -3.05 -2.09
N LEU A 73 7.28 -2.77 -2.37
CA LEU A 73 6.56 -1.61 -1.86
C LEU A 73 6.59 -1.57 -0.33
N TRP A 74 6.38 -2.71 0.33
CA TRP A 74 6.36 -2.75 1.79
C TRP A 74 7.69 -2.29 2.41
N GLY A 75 8.81 -2.80 1.89
CA GLY A 75 10.14 -2.37 2.31
C GLY A 75 10.42 -0.89 2.01
N ALA A 76 9.92 -0.38 0.88
CA ALA A 76 10.06 1.02 0.51
C ALA A 76 9.32 1.97 1.48
N LEU A 77 8.09 1.63 1.86
CA LEU A 77 7.29 2.42 2.81
C LEU A 77 7.93 2.46 4.20
N VAL A 78 8.42 1.32 4.70
CA VAL A 78 9.13 1.26 5.99
C VAL A 78 10.44 2.05 5.92
N LYS A 79 11.22 1.91 4.85
CA LYS A 79 12.48 2.67 4.65
C LYS A 79 12.23 4.18 4.56
N ALA A 80 11.12 4.60 3.98
CA ALA A 80 10.71 6.00 3.90
C ALA A 80 10.15 6.55 5.22
N GLY A 81 9.99 5.71 6.26
CA GLY A 81 9.39 6.10 7.54
C GLY A 81 7.88 6.31 7.47
N LEU A 82 7.23 5.81 6.41
CA LEU A 82 5.78 5.92 6.19
C LEU A 82 4.99 4.80 6.86
N PHE A 83 5.68 3.76 7.34
CA PHE A 83 5.09 2.72 8.18
C PHE A 83 6.10 2.28 9.23
N ASP A 84 5.65 2.02 10.45
CA ASP A 84 6.55 1.62 11.54
C ASP A 84 7.06 0.18 11.33
N GLY A 85 8.36 0.00 11.52
CA GLY A 85 9.02 -1.28 11.27
C GLY A 85 8.61 -2.39 12.24
N ARG A 86 8.20 -2.07 13.48
CA ARG A 86 7.68 -3.08 14.42
C ARG A 86 6.26 -3.48 14.02
N LEU A 87 5.41 -2.50 13.71
CA LEU A 87 4.08 -2.78 13.16
C LEU A 87 4.17 -3.61 11.87
N ALA A 88 5.20 -3.41 11.04
CA ALA A 88 5.40 -4.21 9.84
C ALA A 88 5.66 -5.70 10.13
N ILE A 89 6.37 -6.00 11.23
CA ILE A 89 6.59 -7.39 11.68
C ILE A 89 5.28 -7.97 12.22
N GLU A 90 4.52 -7.19 12.98
CA GLU A 90 3.22 -7.59 13.51
C GLU A 90 2.25 -7.90 12.36
N ALA A 91 2.16 -7.01 11.37
CA ALA A 91 1.35 -7.15 10.16
C ALA A 91 1.61 -8.46 9.42
N ALA A 92 2.87 -8.83 9.22
CA ALA A 92 3.27 -10.06 8.53
C ALA A 92 2.85 -11.36 9.25
N THR A 93 2.43 -11.27 10.51
CA THR A 93 1.97 -12.41 11.33
C THR A 93 0.54 -12.25 11.82
N ALA A 94 -0.15 -11.21 11.37
CA ALA A 94 -1.48 -10.88 11.84
C ALA A 94 -2.52 -11.89 11.34
N GLU A 95 -3.60 -12.04 12.09
CA GLU A 95 -4.73 -12.84 11.65
C GLU A 95 -5.45 -12.13 10.49
N ALA A 96 -6.01 -12.91 9.57
CA ALA A 96 -6.80 -12.39 8.46
C ALA A 96 -7.88 -11.39 8.93
N GLY A 97 -8.05 -10.29 8.19
CA GLY A 97 -8.95 -9.19 8.52
C GLY A 97 -8.39 -8.20 9.56
N THR A 98 -7.19 -8.44 10.09
CA THR A 98 -6.51 -7.45 10.93
C THR A 98 -6.05 -6.27 10.07
N ILE A 99 -6.37 -5.05 10.50
CA ILE A 99 -5.93 -3.81 9.87
C ILE A 99 -5.01 -3.06 10.83
N LEU A 100 -3.78 -2.81 10.39
CA LEU A 100 -2.77 -2.03 11.11
C LEU A 100 -2.45 -0.77 10.33
N CYS A 101 -2.56 0.39 10.98
CA CYS A 101 -2.37 1.68 10.34
C CYS A 101 -1.29 2.52 11.03
N TRP A 102 -0.52 3.26 10.23
CA TRP A 102 0.48 4.20 10.69
C TRP A 102 0.36 5.55 9.96
N PRO A 103 0.38 6.70 10.68
CA PRO A 103 0.28 6.78 12.12
C PRO A 103 -1.09 6.27 12.62
N GLU A 104 -1.13 5.88 13.90
CA GLU A 104 -2.38 5.60 14.59
C GLU A 104 -3.21 6.90 14.65
N ILE A 105 -4.51 6.78 14.39
CA ILE A 105 -5.44 7.87 14.69
C ILE A 105 -5.96 7.57 16.07
N GLU A 106 -5.56 8.36 17.06
CA GLU A 106 -6.19 8.28 18.38
C GLU A 106 -7.69 8.54 18.21
N SER A 107 -8.50 7.56 18.63
CA SER A 107 -9.93 7.77 18.76
C SER A 107 -10.13 8.73 19.94
N THR A 108 -10.32 10.02 19.65
CA THR A 108 -10.71 11.03 20.64
C THR A 108 -12.12 10.78 21.14
#